data_AF-A0A4C1TCS4-F1
#
_entry.id   AF-A0A4C1TCS4-F1
#
_cell.length_a   1.000
_cell.length_b   1.000
_cell.length_c   1.000
_cell.angle_alpha   90.00
_cell.angle_beta   90.00
_cell.angle_gamma   90.00
#
_symmetry.space_group_name_H-M   'P 1'
#
loop_
_entity.id
_entity.type
_entity.pdbx_description
1 polymer ?
#
loop_
_entity_poly.entity_id
_entity_poly.type
_entity_poly.pdbx_seq_one_letter_code
_entity_poly.pdbx_strand_id
1 'polypeptide(L)' 'MVRTGTGGGGGKLDAKPRGRMTAYAYFVQTCREEHKKKHPDETVIFAEFSRKCAERWK' A
#
# COMPACT_ATOMS: atom_id res chain seq x y z
N MET A 1 15.60 -11.29 -20.50
CA MET A 1 16.69 -11.69 -19.59
C MET A 1 16.19 -11.52 -18.16
N VAL A 2 16.13 -12.64 -17.44
CA VAL A 2 15.79 -12.85 -16.01
C VAL A 2 14.56 -12.15 -15.40
N ARG A 3 13.53 -12.97 -15.20
CA ARG A 3 12.49 -12.79 -14.18
C ARG A 3 13.13 -13.02 -12.81
N THR A 4 12.86 -12.16 -11.83
CA THR A 4 12.89 -12.53 -10.41
C THR A 4 11.70 -11.88 -9.71
N GLY A 5 10.80 -12.73 -9.20
CA GLY A 5 9.76 -12.35 -8.25
C GLY A 5 10.33 -12.10 -6.85
N THR A 6 9.42 -12.17 -5.86
CA THR A 6 9.57 -11.87 -4.41
C THR A 6 9.32 -10.39 -4.12
N GLY A 7 8.28 -9.95 -3.39
CA GLY A 7 7.49 -10.58 -2.34
C GLY A 7 7.55 -9.69 -1.10
N GLY A 8 6.42 -9.08 -0.72
CA GLY A 8 6.06 -8.59 0.63
C GLY A 8 7.03 -7.75 1.48
N GLY A 9 6.56 -6.58 1.93
CA GLY A 9 6.75 -6.14 3.32
C GLY A 9 7.91 -5.18 3.63
N GLY A 10 7.56 -3.90 3.82
CA GLY A 10 8.13 -2.96 4.80
C GLY A 10 9.62 -2.99 5.12
N GLY A 11 10.39 -2.11 4.47
CA GLY A 11 11.73 -1.75 4.93
C GLY A 11 12.23 -0.53 4.18
N LYS A 12 12.42 0.58 4.90
CA LYS A 12 13.03 1.81 4.38
C LYS A 12 14.49 1.50 4.04
N LEU A 13 14.76 1.17 2.79
CA LEU A 13 16.11 1.07 2.24
C LEU A 13 16.08 1.87 0.94
N ASP A 14 16.65 3.07 1.04
CA ASP A 14 17.01 3.92 -0.08
C ASP A 14 17.76 3.10 -1.16
N ALA A 15 17.52 3.45 -2.43
CA ALA A 15 18.14 2.86 -3.62
C ALA A 15 17.60 1.54 -4.22
N LYS A 16 16.51 0.93 -3.72
CA LYS A 16 15.79 -0.08 -4.54
C LYS A 16 14.78 0.64 -5.45
N PRO A 17 14.80 0.45 -6.79
CA PRO A 17 13.75 0.99 -7.64
C PRO A 17 12.42 0.46 -7.14
N ARG A 18 11.53 1.36 -6.71
CA ARG A 18 10.19 0.98 -6.25
C ARG A 18 9.60 0.11 -7.35
N GLY A 19 9.39 -1.17 -7.06
CA GLY A 19 8.96 -2.15 -8.06
C GLY A 19 7.70 -1.66 -8.78
N ARG A 20 7.41 -2.20 -9.97
CA ARG A 20 6.22 -1.80 -10.74
C ARG A 20 4.99 -1.77 -9.84
N MET A 21 4.38 -0.59 -9.72
CA MET A 21 3.21 -0.41 -8.88
C MET A 21 2.09 -1.29 -9.42
N THR A 22 1.61 -2.22 -8.60
CA THR A 22 0.46 -3.04 -8.95
C THR A 22 -0.81 -2.19 -8.85
N ALA A 23 -1.88 -2.60 -9.54
CA ALA A 23 -3.18 -1.91 -9.45
C ALA A 23 -3.67 -1.80 -7.99
N TYR A 24 -3.45 -2.85 -7.20
CA TYR A 24 -3.74 -2.84 -5.76
C TYR A 24 -2.85 -1.85 -4.98
N ALA A 25 -1.57 -1.73 -5.31
CA ALA A 25 -0.68 -0.74 -4.68
C ALA A 25 -1.11 0.70 -4.98
N TYR A 26 -1.66 0.97 -6.17
CA TYR A 26 -2.29 2.25 -6.48
C TYR A 26 -3.55 2.46 -5.65
N PHE A 27 -4.47 1.49 -5.63
CA PHE A 27 -5.72 1.56 -4.87
C PHE A 27 -5.50 1.87 -3.38
N VAL A 28 -4.61 1.12 -2.71
CA VAL A 28 -4.30 1.31 -1.28
C VAL A 28 -3.70 2.70 -1.02
N GLN A 29 -2.97 3.26 -2.00
CA GLN A 29 -2.40 4.59 -1.92
C GLN A 29 -3.49 5.67 -2.02
N THR A 30 -4.44 5.50 -2.94
CA THR A 30 -5.60 6.40 -3.09
C THR A 30 -6.49 6.39 -1.84
N CYS A 31 -6.77 5.21 -1.28
CA CYS A 31 -7.53 5.09 -0.03
C CYS A 31 -6.84 5.82 1.13
N ARG A 32 -5.51 5.81 1.17
CA ARG A 32 -4.74 6.49 2.22
C ARG A 32 -4.78 8.01 2.07
N GLU A 33 -4.74 8.54 0.84
CA GLU A 33 -4.87 9.98 0.60
C GLU A 33 -6.25 10.52 0.97
N GLU A 34 -7.32 9.81 0.63
CA GLU A 34 -8.67 10.19 1.04
C GLU A 34 -8.82 10.20 2.56
N HIS A 35 -8.28 9.18 3.24
CA HIS A 35 -8.37 9.09 4.69
C HIS A 35 -7.61 10.24 5.37
N LYS A 36 -6.42 10.57 4.87
CA LYS A 36 -5.63 11.71 5.37
C LYS A 36 -6.33 13.07 5.20
N LYS A 37 -7.10 13.24 4.13
CA LYS A 37 -7.83 14.50 3.88
C LYS A 37 -9.03 14.67 4.81
N LYS A 38 -9.73 13.58 5.11
CA LYS A 38 -10.97 13.60 5.92
C LYS A 38 -10.68 13.48 7.42
N HIS A 39 -9.65 12.72 7.80
CA HIS A 39 -9.30 12.42 9.18
C HIS A 39 -7.79 12.61 9.41
N PRO A 40 -7.31 13.86 9.54
CA PRO A 40 -5.90 14.13 9.82
C PRO A 40 -5.46 13.67 11.22
N ASP A 41 -6.37 13.58 12.19
CA ASP A 41 -6.11 13.15 13.58
C ASP A 41 -6.29 11.65 13.83
N GLU A 42 -6.87 10.91 12.87
CA GLU A 42 -7.14 9.49 13.07
C GLU A 42 -5.98 8.64 12.56
N THR A 43 -5.24 8.05 13.50
CA THR A 43 -4.15 7.12 13.19
C THR A 43 -4.69 5.82 12.60
N VAL A 44 -4.59 5.68 11.28
CA VAL A 44 -4.93 4.44 10.59
C VAL A 44 -3.96 3.31 10.94
N ILE A 45 -4.47 2.25 11.57
CA ILE A 45 -3.71 1.03 11.86
C ILE A 45 -3.60 0.21 10.58
N PHE A 46 -2.36 -0.12 10.17
CA PHE A 46 -2.11 -0.82 8.90
C PHE A 46 -2.86 -2.15 8.78
N ALA A 47 -3.00 -2.91 9.87
CA ALA A 47 -3.72 -4.19 9.88
C ALA A 47 -5.21 -4.03 9.57
N GLU A 48 -5.89 -3.06 10.20
CA GLU A 48 -7.30 -2.75 9.92
C GLU A 48 -7.49 -2.16 8.53
N PHE A 49 -6.59 -1.27 8.12
CA PHE A 49 -6.65 -0.64 6.81
C PHE A 49 -6.46 -1.66 5.68
N SER A 50 -5.51 -2.59 5.82
CA SER A 50 -5.30 -3.66 4.85
C SER A 50 -6.51 -4.59 4.76
N ARG A 51 -7.20 -4.89 5.87
CA ARG A 51 -8.44 -5.68 5.86
C ARG A 51 -9.56 -4.95 5.14
N LYS A 52 -9.83 -3.70 5.48
CA LYS A 52 -10.85 -2.89 4.80
C LYS A 52 -10.58 -2.74 3.29
N CYS A 53 -9.33 -2.53 2.91
CA CYS A 53 -8.95 -2.47 1.50
C CYS A 53 -9.16 -3.81 0.79
N ALA A 54 -8.80 -4.93 1.42
CA ALA A 54 -8.97 -6.26 0.86
C ALA A 54 -10.46 -6.67 0.74
N GLU A 55 -11.30 -6.32 1.71
CA GLU A 55 -12.75 -6.57 1.64
C GLU A 55 -13.42 -5.81 0.49
N ARG A 56 -12.98 -4.57 0.23
CA ARG A 56 -13.49 -3.74 -0.87
C ARG A 56 -12.97 -4.17 -2.23
N TRP A 57 -11.76 -4.74 -2.27
CA TRP A 57 -11.01 -5.12 -3.49
C TRP A 57 -11.29 -6.57 -3.92
N LYS A 58 -12.56 -6.99 -3.98
CA LYS A 58 -12.91 -8.33 -4.46
C LYS A 58 -13.05 -8.39 -5.98
#